data_AF-A0A9E3PW07-F1
#
_entry.id   AF-A0A9E3PW07-F1
#
_cell.length_a   1.000
_cell.length_b   1.000
_cell.length_c   1.000
_cell.angle_alpha   90.00
_cell.angle_beta   90.00
_cell.angle_gamma   90.00
#
_symmetry.space_group_name_H-M   'P 1'
#
loop_
_entity.id
_entity.type
_entity.pdbx_description
1 polymer ?
#
loop_
_entity_poly.entity_id
_entity_poly.type
_entity_poly.pdbx_seq_one_letter_code
_entity_poly.pdbx_strand_id
1 'polypeptide(L)'
;MRFSLALTLLPLAAAGCATTAITAPAPPTTPAVNVAARGETDAVGTANADAADDPAIWRNPADPTASLIVGTDKKAGLHVYDLTGKDLFFIDAGQVNNVDIRDMGPAGVIVAASDRNDRKQAKIALFRLDTASARLTPIGIVPAGAGEAYGICLYRSGDRLSAFNVIKDGTVRQIDLDLSGATPTGRLVRSMKLATQSEGCVVDDRTARLYVAEEDAGLWRFDARADGGTTPVRIAAVDGERLVADAEGLAIAAEGAADGGYLIASSQGDNAYVVYRLSDDAYVGRFRIAPGKVGATEETDGIEILTGDFGPDYPGGLFVAQDGYNPPKAQNFKYAAWDDIKAVLGIR
;
A
#
# COMPACT_ATOMS: atom_id res chain seq x y z
N MET A 1 -31.19 75.70 -9.58
CA MET A 1 -30.45 74.44 -9.29
C MET A 1 -31.29 73.65 -8.31
N ARG A 2 -32.09 72.70 -8.82
CA ARG A 2 -31.84 71.26 -8.96
C ARG A 2 -32.43 70.48 -7.76
N PHE A 3 -33.63 69.95 -7.97
CA PHE A 3 -34.28 68.93 -7.15
C PHE A 3 -33.37 67.69 -7.02
N SER A 4 -33.28 67.10 -5.83
CA SER A 4 -32.70 65.77 -5.63
C SER A 4 -33.68 64.93 -4.83
N LEU A 5 -34.18 63.90 -5.51
CA LEU A 5 -35.08 62.86 -5.04
C LEU A 5 -34.23 61.83 -4.27
N ALA A 6 -34.47 61.62 -2.98
CA ALA A 6 -33.83 60.55 -2.21
C ALA A 6 -34.75 59.32 -2.21
N LEU A 7 -34.31 58.28 -2.93
CA LEU A 7 -34.96 56.98 -3.06
C LEU A 7 -34.68 56.15 -1.80
N THR A 8 -35.70 55.85 -1.00
CA THR A 8 -35.61 54.94 0.15
C THR A 8 -35.71 53.49 -0.31
N LEU A 9 -34.60 52.74 -0.24
CA LEU A 9 -34.58 51.28 -0.41
C LEU A 9 -35.00 50.60 0.91
N LEU A 10 -36.10 49.84 0.88
CA LEU A 10 -36.44 48.86 1.92
C LEU A 10 -35.63 47.57 1.73
N PRO A 11 -35.12 46.94 2.80
CA PRO A 11 -34.52 45.62 2.71
C PRO A 11 -35.62 44.53 2.70
N LEU A 12 -35.65 43.72 1.65
CA LEU A 12 -36.43 42.48 1.58
C LEU A 12 -35.70 41.40 2.39
N ALA A 13 -36.27 40.96 3.51
CA ALA A 13 -35.77 39.83 4.27
C ALA A 13 -36.22 38.52 3.58
N ALA A 14 -35.31 37.84 2.90
CA ALA A 14 -35.53 36.49 2.39
C ALA A 14 -35.34 35.48 3.53
N ALA A 15 -36.44 34.95 4.06
CA ALA A 15 -36.42 33.78 4.93
C ALA A 15 -36.16 32.52 4.09
N GLY A 16 -34.89 32.13 3.97
CA GLY A 16 -34.51 30.85 3.39
C GLY A 16 -34.81 29.71 4.36
N CYS A 17 -35.72 28.82 4.00
CA CYS A 17 -35.93 27.55 4.69
C CYS A 17 -34.63 26.73 4.66
N ALA A 18 -33.96 26.61 5.81
CA ALA A 18 -32.90 25.65 6.00
C ALA A 18 -33.54 24.25 6.09
N THR A 19 -33.53 23.50 5.00
CA THR A 19 -33.74 22.05 5.05
C THR A 19 -32.50 21.44 5.69
N THR A 20 -32.59 21.11 6.97
CA THR A 20 -31.65 20.22 7.64
C THR A 20 -31.73 18.86 6.95
N ALA A 21 -30.68 18.50 6.21
CA ALA A 21 -30.54 17.15 5.70
C ALA A 21 -30.43 16.22 6.92
N ILE A 22 -31.41 15.33 7.09
CA ILE A 22 -31.35 14.26 8.07
C ILE A 22 -30.30 13.28 7.55
N THR A 23 -29.07 13.36 8.05
CA THR A 23 -28.06 12.33 7.82
C THR A 23 -28.55 11.05 8.50
N ALA A 24 -28.85 10.03 7.71
CA ALA A 24 -29.06 8.70 8.27
C ALA A 24 -27.79 8.30 9.05
N PRO A 25 -27.91 7.67 10.24
CA PRO A 25 -26.75 7.17 10.95
C PRO A 25 -25.99 6.16 10.06
N ALA A 26 -24.67 6.30 10.00
CA ALA A 26 -23.82 5.35 9.29
C ALA A 26 -24.08 3.93 9.82
N PRO A 27 -24.13 2.90 8.95
CA PRO A 27 -24.25 1.53 9.41
C PRO A 27 -23.08 1.20 10.36
N PRO A 28 -23.33 0.42 11.44
CA PRO A 28 -22.23 -0.01 12.31
C PRO A 28 -21.26 -0.88 11.52
N THR A 29 -19.96 -0.68 11.74
CA THR A 29 -18.94 -1.49 11.08
C THR A 29 -19.03 -2.96 11.49
N THR A 30 -18.74 -3.86 10.54
CA THR A 30 -18.62 -5.29 10.84
C THR A 30 -17.49 -5.49 11.86
N PRO A 31 -17.73 -6.19 12.99
CA PRO A 31 -16.70 -6.41 14.00
C PRO A 31 -15.46 -7.09 13.41
N ALA A 32 -14.29 -6.58 13.76
CA ALA A 32 -13.01 -7.17 13.44
C ALA A 32 -12.49 -7.97 14.62
N VAL A 33 -11.91 -9.15 14.36
CA VAL A 33 -11.26 -9.96 15.40
C VAL A 33 -9.89 -9.40 15.73
N ASN A 34 -9.45 -9.55 16.98
CA ASN A 34 -8.17 -8.99 17.42
C ASN A 34 -7.04 -10.00 17.24
N VAL A 35 -5.92 -9.54 16.68
CA VAL A 35 -4.61 -10.20 16.72
C VAL A 35 -3.61 -9.26 17.41
N ALA A 36 -2.55 -9.81 18.00
CA ALA A 36 -1.47 -9.00 18.54
C ALA A 36 -0.25 -9.06 17.62
N ALA A 37 0.43 -7.93 17.44
CA ALA A 37 1.75 -7.93 16.84
C ALA A 37 2.78 -8.56 17.80
N ARG A 38 3.73 -9.32 17.23
CA ARG A 38 4.82 -9.98 17.96
C ARG A 38 6.07 -9.10 18.05
N GLY A 39 6.25 -8.20 17.09
CA GLY A 39 7.37 -7.26 16.99
C GLY A 39 6.99 -5.96 16.33
N GLU A 40 7.90 -5.00 16.33
CA GLU A 40 7.77 -3.71 15.65
C GLU A 40 9.15 -3.20 15.23
N THR A 41 9.21 -2.35 14.21
CA THR A 41 10.45 -1.71 13.82
C THR A 41 10.88 -0.60 14.78
N ASP A 42 12.16 -0.28 14.76
CA ASP A 42 12.60 1.08 15.09
C ASP A 42 11.77 2.09 14.28
N ALA A 43 11.51 3.25 14.87
CA ALA A 43 10.71 4.28 14.23
C ALA A 43 11.49 4.96 13.11
N VAL A 44 10.77 5.45 12.09
CA VAL A 44 11.41 6.24 11.01
C VAL A 44 12.03 7.52 11.56
N GLY A 45 12.97 8.08 10.80
CA GLY A 45 13.73 9.27 11.22
C GLY A 45 12.89 10.55 11.31
N THR A 46 11.84 10.66 10.50
CA THR A 46 10.99 11.86 10.46
C THR A 46 9.95 11.87 11.59
N ALA A 47 10.26 12.56 12.68
CA ALA A 47 9.38 12.67 13.83
C ALA A 47 8.22 13.66 13.67
N ASN A 48 7.11 13.41 14.36
CA ASN A 48 5.92 14.27 14.43
C ASN A 48 5.32 14.61 13.05
N ALA A 49 5.41 13.67 12.10
CA ALA A 49 4.84 13.79 10.78
C ALA A 49 4.26 12.45 10.35
N ASP A 50 3.30 12.52 9.43
CA ASP A 50 2.87 11.43 8.58
C ASP A 50 4.02 11.06 7.62
N ALA A 51 4.76 9.99 7.95
CA ALA A 51 6.09 9.68 7.46
C ALA A 51 6.27 8.20 7.08
N ALA A 52 6.13 7.25 8.00
CA ALA A 52 6.20 5.84 7.63
C ALA A 52 4.99 5.51 6.76
N ASP A 53 5.16 4.80 5.65
CA ASP A 53 4.06 4.65 4.68
C ASP A 53 3.88 3.19 4.27
N ASP A 54 4.86 2.59 3.60
CA ASP A 54 4.69 1.30 2.94
C ASP A 54 5.85 0.34 3.21
N PRO A 55 5.57 -0.92 3.58
CA PRO A 55 6.57 -1.97 3.71
C PRO A 55 6.66 -2.87 2.46
N ALA A 56 7.83 -3.45 2.22
CA ALA A 56 8.02 -4.57 1.30
C ALA A 56 8.96 -5.61 1.90
N ILE A 57 8.69 -6.90 1.67
CA ILE A 57 9.42 -8.00 2.31
C ILE A 57 10.32 -8.71 1.31
N TRP A 58 11.61 -8.82 1.62
CA TRP A 58 12.50 -9.81 1.01
C TRP A 58 12.69 -11.00 1.96
N ARG A 59 12.16 -12.17 1.58
CA ARG A 59 12.41 -13.42 2.30
C ARG A 59 13.75 -14.00 1.88
N ASN A 60 14.62 -14.26 2.84
CA ASN A 60 15.86 -14.98 2.60
C ASN A 60 15.58 -16.49 2.48
N PRO A 61 15.77 -17.11 1.30
CA PRO A 61 15.46 -18.52 1.12
C PRO A 61 16.47 -19.46 1.79
N ALA A 62 17.70 -19.00 2.05
CA ALA A 62 18.77 -19.81 2.64
C ALA A 62 18.74 -19.77 4.17
N ASP A 63 18.37 -18.63 4.74
CA ASP A 63 18.19 -18.44 6.18
C ASP A 63 16.98 -17.53 6.42
N PRO A 64 15.78 -18.09 6.66
CA PRO A 64 14.57 -17.30 6.83
C PRO A 64 14.64 -16.25 7.94
N THR A 65 15.46 -16.48 8.98
CA THR A 65 15.62 -15.55 10.10
C THR A 65 16.41 -14.29 9.72
N ALA A 66 17.15 -14.34 8.61
CA ALA A 66 17.90 -13.22 8.04
C ALA A 66 17.15 -12.56 6.86
N SER A 67 15.82 -12.62 6.86
CA SER A 67 14.96 -11.87 5.93
C SER A 67 14.99 -10.37 6.25
N LEU A 68 14.65 -9.54 5.28
CA LEU A 68 14.72 -8.08 5.37
C LEU A 68 13.39 -7.44 5.00
N ILE A 69 13.10 -6.31 5.63
CA ILE A 69 11.95 -5.45 5.31
C ILE A 69 12.50 -4.13 4.79
N VAL A 70 12.01 -3.65 3.64
CA VAL A 70 12.23 -2.27 3.21
C VAL A 70 10.99 -1.48 3.56
N GLY A 71 11.14 -0.35 4.23
CA GLY A 71 10.04 0.54 4.57
C GLY A 71 10.29 1.95 4.07
N THR A 72 9.25 2.61 3.56
CA THR A 72 9.35 4.02 3.15
C THR A 72 9.15 4.97 4.32
N ASP A 73 9.98 6.00 4.36
CA ASP A 73 9.67 7.27 5.02
C ASP A 73 9.32 8.26 3.89
N LYS A 74 8.04 8.55 3.67
CA LYS A 74 7.57 9.34 2.53
C LYS A 74 8.01 10.81 2.54
N LYS A 75 8.73 11.23 3.58
CA LYS A 75 9.34 12.56 3.69
C LYS A 75 10.86 12.54 3.46
N ALA A 76 11.50 11.37 3.43
CA ALA A 76 12.96 11.27 3.43
C ALA A 76 13.56 10.18 2.53
N GLY A 77 13.03 8.96 2.50
CA GLY A 77 13.67 7.88 1.74
C GLY A 77 13.25 6.47 2.14
N LEU A 78 14.21 5.54 2.13
CA LEU A 78 13.99 4.12 2.38
C LEU A 78 14.86 3.63 3.54
N HIS A 79 14.24 2.85 4.43
CA HIS A 79 14.89 2.12 5.50
C HIS A 79 14.94 0.62 5.18
N VAL A 80 15.93 -0.09 5.73
CA VAL A 80 16.04 -1.56 5.69
C VAL A 80 16.10 -2.09 7.12
N TYR A 81 15.15 -2.96 7.48
CA TYR A 81 15.02 -3.54 8.81
C TYR A 81 15.27 -5.04 8.79
N ASP A 82 15.71 -5.59 9.93
CA ASP A 82 15.67 -7.04 10.19
C ASP A 82 14.35 -7.48 10.85
N LEU A 83 14.19 -8.79 11.06
CA LEU A 83 13.01 -9.36 11.71
C LEU A 83 12.87 -9.02 13.20
N THR A 84 13.92 -8.47 13.84
CA THR A 84 13.83 -7.92 15.20
C THR A 84 13.28 -6.50 15.20
N GLY A 85 13.14 -5.91 14.01
CA GLY A 85 12.68 -4.55 13.78
C GLY A 85 13.81 -3.52 13.75
N LYS A 86 15.06 -3.94 13.90
CA LYS A 86 16.19 -2.99 13.98
C LYS A 86 16.42 -2.33 12.62
N ASP A 87 16.58 -1.02 12.60
CA ASP A 87 17.03 -0.29 11.40
C ASP A 87 18.50 -0.59 11.13
N LEU A 88 18.78 -1.24 9.99
CA LEU A 88 20.11 -1.63 9.55
C LEU A 88 20.73 -0.61 8.59
N PHE A 89 19.90 0.10 7.83
CA PHE A 89 20.35 0.97 6.77
C PHE A 89 19.27 1.96 6.35
N PHE A 90 19.68 3.20 6.13
CA PHE A 90 18.85 4.23 5.53
C PHE A 90 19.52 4.81 4.29
N ILE A 91 18.72 5.11 3.27
CA ILE A 91 19.13 5.90 2.11
C ILE A 91 18.14 7.04 1.87
N ASP A 92 18.68 8.25 1.74
CA ASP A 92 17.92 9.42 1.31
C ASP A 92 17.54 9.26 -0.17
N ALA A 93 16.23 9.21 -0.42
CA ALA A 93 15.63 9.18 -1.75
C ALA A 93 14.61 10.32 -1.92
N GLY A 94 14.61 11.28 -1.00
CA GLY A 94 13.62 12.34 -0.90
C GLY A 94 12.20 11.81 -0.68
N GLN A 95 11.23 12.41 -1.37
CA GLN A 95 9.83 12.03 -1.28
C GLN A 95 9.58 10.83 -2.20
N VAL A 96 9.87 9.63 -1.72
CA VAL A 96 9.27 8.38 -2.25
C VAL A 96 7.95 8.11 -1.52
N ASN A 97 7.04 7.27 -2.02
CA ASN A 97 5.78 6.95 -1.33
C ASN A 97 5.69 5.48 -0.95
N ASN A 98 5.33 4.62 -1.90
CA ASN A 98 5.22 3.16 -1.74
C ASN A 98 6.48 2.46 -2.24
N VAL A 99 6.67 1.20 -1.87
CA VAL A 99 7.81 0.38 -2.24
C VAL A 99 7.40 -1.06 -2.50
N ASP A 100 8.01 -1.70 -3.50
CA ASP A 100 7.84 -3.14 -3.73
C ASP A 100 9.18 -3.79 -4.15
N ILE A 101 9.31 -5.10 -3.91
CA ILE A 101 10.52 -5.88 -4.10
C ILE A 101 10.26 -7.09 -4.99
N ARG A 102 11.13 -7.34 -5.97
CA ARG A 102 11.20 -8.64 -6.67
C ARG A 102 12.61 -9.17 -6.68
N ASP A 103 12.78 -10.40 -6.21
CA ASP A 103 13.99 -11.19 -6.48
C ASP A 103 13.97 -11.61 -7.96
N MET A 104 14.94 -11.18 -8.75
CA MET A 104 15.07 -11.49 -10.18
C MET A 104 16.15 -12.56 -10.45
N GLY A 105 16.54 -13.33 -9.43
CA GLY A 105 17.56 -14.36 -9.52
C GLY A 105 18.92 -13.78 -9.92
N PRO A 106 19.50 -14.15 -11.09
CA PRO A 106 20.80 -13.64 -11.51
C PRO A 106 20.90 -12.11 -11.63
N ALA A 107 19.78 -11.40 -11.86
CA ALA A 107 19.76 -9.94 -11.91
C ALA A 107 19.76 -9.27 -10.51
N GLY A 108 19.63 -10.07 -9.45
CA GLY A 108 19.59 -9.67 -8.05
C GLY A 108 18.19 -9.29 -7.56
N VAL A 109 18.13 -8.80 -6.32
CA VAL A 109 16.90 -8.32 -5.70
C VAL A 109 16.69 -6.85 -6.04
N ILE A 110 15.60 -6.56 -6.74
CA ILE A 110 15.25 -5.22 -7.21
C ILE A 110 14.18 -4.63 -6.29
N VAL A 111 14.42 -3.40 -5.85
CA VAL A 111 13.48 -2.61 -5.06
C VAL A 111 13.07 -1.42 -5.91
N ALA A 112 11.77 -1.17 -6.00
CA ALA A 112 11.20 -0.04 -6.72
C ALA A 112 10.35 0.79 -5.78
N ALA A 113 10.54 2.11 -5.79
CA ALA A 113 9.70 3.04 -5.05
C ALA A 113 9.05 4.05 -6.00
N SER A 114 7.81 4.45 -5.71
CA SER A 114 7.19 5.58 -6.40
C SER A 114 7.92 6.87 -6.00
N ASP A 115 8.40 7.63 -6.99
CA ASP A 115 9.18 8.85 -6.76
C ASP A 115 8.30 10.08 -7.05
N ARG A 116 7.96 10.80 -5.99
CA ARG A 116 7.10 12.00 -5.95
C ARG A 116 7.87 13.28 -5.66
N ASN A 117 9.21 13.27 -5.80
CA ASN A 117 10.05 14.46 -5.66
C ASN A 117 9.69 15.56 -6.69
N ASP A 118 9.12 15.18 -7.84
CA ASP A 118 8.46 16.10 -8.77
C ASP A 118 6.98 15.69 -8.94
N ARG A 119 6.08 16.40 -8.26
CA ARG A 119 4.63 16.13 -8.29
C ARG A 119 3.96 16.34 -9.65
N LYS A 120 4.68 16.84 -10.65
CA LYS A 120 4.16 16.98 -12.02
C LYS A 120 4.69 15.88 -12.94
N GLN A 121 5.76 15.19 -12.55
CA GLN A 121 6.43 14.18 -13.36
C GLN A 121 6.71 12.93 -12.51
N ALA A 122 5.75 12.02 -12.51
CA ALA A 122 5.84 10.74 -11.85
C ALA A 122 7.06 9.96 -12.34
N LYS A 123 7.78 9.37 -11.39
CA LYS A 123 8.97 8.57 -11.61
C LYS A 123 8.92 7.30 -10.76
N ILE A 124 9.79 6.37 -11.09
CA ILE A 124 10.07 5.16 -10.32
C ILE A 124 11.55 5.20 -9.97
N ALA A 125 11.88 5.27 -8.68
CA ALA A 125 13.23 5.12 -8.18
C ALA A 125 13.55 3.62 -8.05
N LEU A 126 14.67 3.19 -8.61
CA LEU A 126 15.09 1.78 -8.60
C LEU A 126 16.38 1.61 -7.79
N PHE A 127 16.40 0.57 -6.98
CA PHE A 127 17.52 0.17 -6.15
C PHE A 127 17.79 -1.33 -6.30
N ARG A 128 19.01 -1.73 -5.99
CA ARG A 128 19.36 -3.12 -5.74
C ARG A 128 19.57 -3.32 -4.25
N LEU A 129 18.93 -4.35 -3.69
CA LEU A 129 19.17 -4.79 -2.32
C LEU A 129 20.35 -5.76 -2.30
N ASP A 130 21.42 -5.35 -1.62
CA ASP A 130 22.49 -6.25 -1.20
C ASP A 130 22.02 -6.97 0.07
N THR A 131 21.67 -8.24 -0.10
CA THR A 131 21.04 -9.06 0.94
C THR A 131 22.01 -9.55 2.01
N ALA A 132 23.32 -9.47 1.76
CA ALA A 132 24.34 -9.86 2.72
C ALA A 132 24.68 -8.71 3.67
N SER A 133 24.70 -7.48 3.15
CA SER A 133 24.99 -6.27 3.94
C SER A 133 23.75 -5.50 4.37
N ALA A 134 22.56 -5.90 3.90
CA ALA A 134 21.28 -5.23 4.11
C ALA A 134 21.29 -3.75 3.64
N ARG A 135 21.87 -3.49 2.47
CA ARG A 135 22.03 -2.14 1.92
C ARG A 135 21.33 -1.98 0.58
N LEU A 136 20.76 -0.80 0.36
CA LEU A 136 20.23 -0.40 -0.94
C LEU A 136 21.28 0.40 -1.73
N THR A 137 21.47 0.03 -2.99
CA THR A 137 22.27 0.81 -3.95
C THR A 137 21.34 1.36 -5.03
N PRO A 138 21.28 2.69 -5.26
CA PRO A 138 20.52 3.25 -6.37
C PRO A 138 21.06 2.75 -7.71
N ILE A 139 20.17 2.33 -8.61
CA ILE A 139 20.54 1.83 -9.93
C ILE A 139 19.94 2.66 -11.07
N GLY A 140 18.90 3.46 -10.81
CA GLY A 140 18.37 4.41 -11.79
C GLY A 140 17.04 5.02 -11.36
N ILE A 141 16.59 6.01 -12.13
CA ILE A 141 15.25 6.60 -12.00
C ILE A 141 14.59 6.53 -13.38
N VAL A 142 13.40 5.94 -13.43
CA VAL A 142 12.65 5.72 -14.67
C VAL A 142 11.45 6.67 -14.71
N PRO A 143 11.28 7.48 -15.78
CA PRO A 143 10.09 8.29 -15.94
C PRO A 143 8.83 7.43 -16.10
N ALA A 144 7.78 7.76 -15.33
CA ALA A 144 6.46 7.14 -15.42
C ALA A 144 5.40 8.08 -16.05
N GLY A 145 5.78 9.31 -16.43
CA GLY A 145 4.95 10.27 -17.16
C GLY A 145 4.39 11.40 -16.29
N ALA A 146 3.42 12.16 -16.79
CA ALA A 146 2.86 13.31 -16.08
C ALA A 146 2.01 12.92 -14.85
N GLY A 147 2.01 13.76 -13.82
CA GLY A 147 1.22 13.58 -12.57
C GLY A 147 2.09 13.34 -11.34
N GLU A 148 1.45 13.22 -10.17
CA GLU A 148 2.10 12.89 -8.91
C GLU A 148 2.12 11.36 -8.75
N ALA A 149 3.33 10.78 -8.70
CA ALA A 149 3.48 9.36 -8.35
C ALA A 149 2.93 9.13 -6.93
N TYR A 150 2.22 8.03 -6.75
CA TYR A 150 1.56 7.69 -5.49
C TYR A 150 1.81 6.22 -5.18
N GLY A 151 0.92 5.29 -5.53
CA GLY A 151 1.15 3.85 -5.41
C GLY A 151 2.24 3.27 -6.33
N ILE A 152 2.87 2.17 -5.91
CA ILE A 152 3.67 1.31 -6.79
C ILE A 152 3.55 -0.17 -6.39
N CYS A 153 3.52 -1.05 -7.38
CA CYS A 153 3.71 -2.49 -7.21
C CYS A 153 4.38 -3.09 -8.46
N LEU A 154 5.09 -4.18 -8.28
CA LEU A 154 5.84 -4.87 -9.32
C LEU A 154 5.08 -6.11 -9.82
N TYR A 155 5.37 -6.49 -11.05
CA TYR A 155 4.89 -7.73 -11.65
C TYR A 155 6.05 -8.45 -12.32
N ARG A 156 6.33 -9.68 -11.88
CA ARG A 156 7.35 -10.53 -12.48
C ARG A 156 6.70 -11.60 -13.33
N SER A 157 7.12 -11.71 -14.58
CA SER A 157 6.71 -12.78 -15.49
C SER A 157 7.96 -13.41 -16.13
N GLY A 158 8.43 -14.51 -15.53
CA GLY A 158 9.72 -15.10 -15.87
C GLY A 158 10.86 -14.12 -15.56
N ASP A 159 11.59 -13.73 -16.60
CA ASP A 159 12.70 -12.76 -16.51
C ASP A 159 12.26 -11.31 -16.80
N ARG A 160 10.98 -11.10 -17.13
CA ARG A 160 10.43 -9.76 -17.36
C ARG A 160 9.95 -9.16 -16.04
N LEU A 161 10.24 -7.88 -15.86
CA LEU A 161 9.75 -7.07 -14.75
C LEU A 161 8.95 -5.90 -15.32
N SER A 162 7.75 -5.68 -14.79
CA SER A 162 6.98 -4.46 -15.01
C SER A 162 6.69 -3.81 -13.66
N ALA A 163 6.53 -2.49 -13.65
CA ALA A 163 5.99 -1.74 -12.51
C ALA A 163 4.63 -1.15 -12.88
N PHE A 164 3.68 -1.22 -11.96
CA PHE A 164 2.47 -0.43 -11.99
C PHE A 164 2.68 0.81 -11.12
N ASN A 165 2.80 1.97 -11.76
CA ASN A 165 2.87 3.25 -11.07
C ASN A 165 1.45 3.84 -11.03
N VAL A 166 0.89 3.92 -9.82
CA VAL A 166 -0.43 4.51 -9.57
C VAL A 166 -0.22 6.00 -9.36
N ILE A 167 -0.93 6.79 -10.16
CA ILE A 167 -0.91 8.25 -10.09
C ILE A 167 -2.06 8.68 -9.19
N LYS A 168 -1.84 9.70 -8.36
CA LYS A 168 -2.80 10.20 -7.38
C LYS A 168 -4.20 10.50 -7.94
N ASP A 169 -4.33 10.71 -9.25
CA ASP A 169 -5.63 10.97 -9.88
C ASP A 169 -6.43 9.69 -10.23
N GLY A 170 -5.90 8.50 -9.95
CA GLY A 170 -6.49 7.19 -10.31
C GLY A 170 -5.96 6.60 -11.62
N THR A 171 -5.02 7.26 -12.30
CA THR A 171 -4.37 6.68 -13.48
C THR A 171 -3.39 5.59 -13.04
N VAL A 172 -3.44 4.41 -13.66
CA VAL A 172 -2.48 3.32 -13.39
C VAL A 172 -1.65 3.06 -14.64
N ARG A 173 -0.33 3.25 -14.56
CA ARG A 173 0.58 3.07 -15.70
C ARG A 173 1.44 1.84 -15.51
N GLN A 174 1.42 0.96 -16.49
CA GLN A 174 2.32 -0.18 -16.56
C GLN A 174 3.58 0.19 -17.34
N ILE A 175 4.72 0.15 -16.66
CA ILE A 175 6.04 0.42 -17.21
C ILE A 175 6.80 -0.90 -17.28
N ASP A 176 7.14 -1.36 -18.48
CA ASP A 176 8.07 -2.48 -18.63
C ASP A 176 9.48 -1.98 -18.30
N LEU A 177 10.15 -2.64 -17.36
CA LEU A 177 11.49 -2.30 -16.90
C LEU A 177 12.53 -3.19 -17.58
N ASP A 178 13.54 -2.57 -18.18
CA ASP A 178 14.71 -3.26 -18.73
C ASP A 178 15.90 -3.06 -17.78
N LEU A 179 16.37 -4.16 -17.20
CA LEU A 179 17.47 -4.22 -16.24
C LEU A 179 18.80 -4.67 -16.87
N SER A 180 18.85 -4.88 -18.19
CA SER A 180 20.01 -5.48 -18.87
C SER A 180 21.20 -4.52 -19.02
N GLY A 181 20.94 -3.21 -18.99
CA GLY A 181 21.95 -2.16 -19.07
C GLY A 181 22.56 -1.78 -17.71
N ALA A 182 23.62 -0.97 -17.75
CA ALA A 182 24.23 -0.40 -16.54
C ALA A 182 23.26 0.49 -15.74
N THR A 183 22.34 1.16 -16.44
CA THR A 183 21.22 1.90 -15.86
C THR A 183 19.92 1.33 -16.40
N PRO A 184 18.96 0.95 -15.56
CA PRO A 184 17.67 0.48 -16.01
C PRO A 184 16.93 1.52 -16.85
N THR A 185 16.14 1.05 -17.80
CA THR A 185 15.23 1.90 -18.57
C THR A 185 13.80 1.41 -18.42
N GLY A 186 12.83 2.24 -18.80
CA GLY A 186 11.42 1.87 -18.76
C GLY A 186 10.67 2.29 -20.01
N ARG A 187 9.67 1.49 -20.38
CA ARG A 187 8.75 1.77 -21.47
C ARG A 187 7.32 1.67 -20.98
N LEU A 188 6.55 2.74 -21.12
CA LEU A 188 5.09 2.71 -20.90
C LEU A 188 4.46 1.73 -21.91
N VAL A 189 3.81 0.69 -21.41
CA VAL A 189 3.18 -0.35 -22.24
C VAL A 189 1.66 -0.34 -22.16
N ARG A 190 1.12 0.17 -21.06
CA ARG A 190 -0.32 0.23 -20.83
C ARG A 190 -0.68 1.35 -19.86
N SER A 191 -1.85 1.95 -20.05
CA SER A 191 -2.44 2.90 -19.11
C SER A 191 -3.89 2.48 -18.85
N MET A 192 -4.26 2.41 -17.58
CA MET A 192 -5.60 2.15 -17.08
C MET A 192 -6.06 3.35 -16.24
N LYS A 193 -7.34 3.40 -15.89
CA LYS A 193 -7.91 4.55 -15.17
C LYS A 193 -9.04 4.10 -14.25
N LEU A 194 -8.94 4.48 -12.98
CA LEU A 194 -10.02 4.51 -11.99
C LEU A 194 -10.57 5.94 -11.89
N ALA A 195 -11.70 6.12 -11.21
CA ALA A 195 -12.43 7.39 -11.27
C ALA A 195 -11.79 8.47 -10.39
N THR A 196 -11.26 8.09 -9.23
CA THR A 196 -10.74 8.99 -8.20
C THR A 196 -9.38 8.52 -7.69
N GLN A 197 -8.92 9.12 -6.58
CA GLN A 197 -7.64 8.82 -5.97
C GLN A 197 -7.48 7.32 -5.68
N SER A 198 -6.29 6.80 -5.97
CA SER A 198 -5.93 5.40 -5.82
C SER A 198 -4.47 5.31 -5.40
N GLU A 199 -4.15 4.36 -4.56
CA GLU A 199 -2.80 4.16 -4.04
C GLU A 199 -2.44 2.68 -4.01
N GLY A 200 -2.97 1.95 -3.04
CA GLY A 200 -2.61 0.56 -2.78
C GLY A 200 -2.72 -0.30 -4.02
N CYS A 201 -1.65 -1.02 -4.37
CA CYS A 201 -1.70 -1.99 -5.43
C CYS A 201 -0.82 -3.20 -5.13
N VAL A 202 -1.23 -4.36 -5.66
CA VAL A 202 -0.49 -5.61 -5.49
C VAL A 202 -0.79 -6.52 -6.67
N VAL A 203 0.17 -7.35 -7.07
CA VAL A 203 0.03 -8.27 -8.21
C VAL A 203 0.24 -9.70 -7.74
N ASP A 204 -0.71 -10.58 -8.06
CA ASP A 204 -0.46 -12.02 -7.98
C ASP A 204 0.26 -12.47 -9.26
N ASP A 205 1.59 -12.64 -9.16
CA ASP A 205 2.44 -13.08 -10.27
C ASP A 205 1.98 -14.44 -10.86
N ARG A 206 1.33 -15.30 -10.06
CA ARG A 206 0.87 -16.64 -10.50
C ARG A 206 -0.32 -16.57 -11.43
N THR A 207 -1.23 -15.61 -11.20
CA THR A 207 -2.49 -15.46 -11.93
C THR A 207 -2.48 -14.27 -12.88
N ALA A 208 -1.46 -13.42 -12.81
CA ALA A 208 -1.37 -12.12 -13.48
C ALA A 208 -2.60 -11.25 -13.19
N ARG A 209 -3.01 -11.20 -11.92
CA ARG A 209 -4.09 -10.31 -11.45
C ARG A 209 -3.46 -9.14 -10.71
N LEU A 210 -3.66 -7.94 -11.24
CA LEU A 210 -3.34 -6.69 -10.56
C LEU A 210 -4.56 -6.28 -9.73
N TYR A 211 -4.37 -5.98 -8.46
CA TYR A 211 -5.36 -5.38 -7.58
C TYR A 211 -4.98 -3.93 -7.31
N VAL A 212 -5.96 -3.03 -7.26
CA VAL A 212 -5.78 -1.60 -6.99
C VAL A 212 -6.90 -1.12 -6.08
N ALA A 213 -6.54 -0.35 -5.04
CA ALA A 213 -7.46 0.31 -4.14
C ALA A 213 -7.76 1.73 -4.63
N GLU A 214 -9.04 2.05 -4.79
CA GLU A 214 -9.55 3.39 -4.98
C GLU A 214 -10.13 3.84 -3.64
N GLU A 215 -9.43 4.76 -2.95
CA GLU A 215 -9.55 5.03 -1.51
C GLU A 215 -10.99 5.14 -1.00
N ASP A 216 -11.79 5.95 -1.68
CA ASP A 216 -13.19 6.24 -1.31
C ASP A 216 -14.24 5.33 -1.98
N ALA A 217 -13.83 4.45 -2.90
CA ALA A 217 -14.75 3.76 -3.80
C ALA A 217 -14.72 2.24 -3.68
N GLY A 218 -13.55 1.62 -3.52
CA GLY A 218 -13.45 0.17 -3.43
C GLY A 218 -12.19 -0.44 -3.99
N LEU A 219 -12.23 -1.77 -4.06
CA LEU A 219 -11.14 -2.59 -4.57
C LEU A 219 -11.46 -3.04 -5.99
N TRP A 220 -10.46 -2.96 -6.87
CA TRP A 220 -10.58 -3.31 -8.27
C TRP A 220 -9.50 -4.29 -8.67
N ARG A 221 -9.78 -5.11 -9.68
CA ARG A 221 -8.75 -5.91 -10.34
C ARG A 221 -8.71 -5.70 -11.85
N PHE A 222 -7.50 -5.81 -12.39
CA PHE A 222 -7.18 -5.82 -13.81
C PHE A 222 -6.38 -7.09 -14.14
N ASP A 223 -6.30 -7.44 -15.42
CA ASP A 223 -5.25 -8.35 -15.90
C ASP A 223 -3.91 -7.60 -15.84
N ALA A 224 -2.85 -8.21 -15.31
CA ALA A 224 -1.53 -7.59 -15.16
C ALA A 224 -0.66 -7.69 -16.44
N ARG A 225 -1.04 -8.52 -17.42
CA ARG A 225 -0.27 -8.63 -18.67
C ARG A 225 -0.39 -7.37 -19.50
N ALA A 226 0.67 -7.03 -20.24
CA ALA A 226 0.73 -5.80 -21.04
C ALA A 226 -0.35 -5.73 -22.15
N ASP A 227 -0.84 -6.89 -22.60
CA ASP A 227 -1.94 -7.04 -23.57
C ASP A 227 -3.31 -7.25 -22.90
N GLY A 228 -3.37 -7.22 -21.57
CA GLY A 228 -4.60 -7.36 -20.80
C GLY A 228 -5.53 -6.16 -20.97
N GLY A 229 -6.85 -6.41 -20.89
CA GLY A 229 -7.87 -5.37 -20.99
C GLY A 229 -7.74 -4.28 -19.91
N THR A 230 -8.24 -3.10 -20.21
CA THR A 230 -8.17 -1.92 -19.32
C THR A 230 -9.45 -1.68 -18.51
N THR A 231 -10.46 -2.54 -18.66
CA THR A 231 -11.70 -2.47 -17.89
C THR A 231 -11.48 -3.06 -16.50
N PRO A 232 -11.71 -2.30 -15.41
CA PRO A 232 -11.60 -2.85 -14.06
C PRO A 232 -12.77 -3.79 -13.74
N VAL A 233 -12.49 -4.81 -12.94
CA VAL A 233 -13.51 -5.65 -12.29
C VAL A 233 -13.55 -5.27 -10.81
N ARG A 234 -14.74 -4.87 -10.32
CA ARG A 234 -14.90 -4.52 -8.91
C ARG A 234 -14.87 -5.77 -8.03
N ILE A 235 -14.05 -5.75 -7.00
CA ILE A 235 -13.93 -6.79 -5.97
C ILE A 235 -14.83 -6.46 -4.79
N ALA A 236 -14.72 -5.24 -4.28
CA ALA A 236 -15.44 -4.79 -3.10
C ALA A 236 -15.77 -3.29 -3.20
N ALA A 237 -16.79 -2.89 -2.47
CA ALA A 237 -17.11 -1.49 -2.24
C ALA A 237 -16.45 -1.01 -0.95
N VAL A 238 -16.04 0.25 -0.92
CA VAL A 238 -16.02 1.00 0.33
C VAL A 238 -17.49 1.26 0.69
N ASP A 239 -18.01 0.47 1.61
CA ASP A 239 -19.43 0.45 2.00
C ASP A 239 -19.67 1.06 3.39
N GLY A 240 -18.60 1.41 4.11
CA GLY A 240 -18.67 1.90 5.49
C GLY A 240 -19.03 0.82 6.51
N GLU A 241 -19.11 -0.45 6.09
CA GLU A 241 -19.46 -1.59 6.94
C GLU A 241 -18.30 -2.60 7.00
N ARG A 242 -17.89 -3.13 5.85
CA ARG A 242 -16.80 -4.11 5.71
C ARG A 242 -15.50 -3.45 5.30
N LEU A 243 -15.57 -2.42 4.48
CA LEU A 243 -14.42 -1.61 4.08
C LEU A 243 -14.80 -0.16 4.29
N VAL A 244 -14.04 0.50 5.16
CA VAL A 244 -14.26 1.90 5.56
C VAL A 244 -13.16 2.73 4.92
N ALA A 245 -13.54 3.83 4.28
CA ALA A 245 -12.61 4.74 3.65
C ALA A 245 -11.59 5.27 4.68
N ASP A 246 -10.30 5.36 4.37
CA ASP A 246 -9.72 5.08 3.07
C ASP A 246 -9.34 3.60 2.90
N ALA A 247 -9.56 3.05 1.70
CA ALA A 247 -9.01 1.76 1.28
C ALA A 247 -7.57 1.95 0.80
N GLU A 248 -6.62 1.52 1.63
CA GLU A 248 -5.19 1.82 1.43
C GLU A 248 -4.40 0.60 0.92
N GLY A 249 -3.27 0.27 1.56
CA GLY A 249 -2.36 -0.79 1.15
C GLY A 249 -3.07 -2.13 0.91
N LEU A 250 -2.58 -2.85 -0.10
CA LEU A 250 -3.07 -4.17 -0.48
C LEU A 250 -1.94 -5.19 -0.40
N ALA A 251 -2.22 -6.37 0.13
CA ALA A 251 -1.24 -7.45 0.26
C ALA A 251 -1.84 -8.80 -0.15
N ILE A 252 -1.01 -9.71 -0.65
CA ILE A 252 -1.44 -11.04 -1.09
C ILE A 252 -0.78 -12.14 -0.27
N ALA A 253 -1.57 -12.82 0.55
CA ALA A 253 -1.18 -14.06 1.21
C ALA A 253 -1.39 -15.23 0.25
N ALA A 254 -0.44 -15.44 -0.67
CA ALA A 254 -0.51 -16.55 -1.61
C ALA A 254 -0.37 -17.90 -0.88
N GLU A 255 -1.32 -18.80 -1.10
CA GLU A 255 -1.30 -20.14 -0.51
C GLU A 255 -1.63 -21.19 -1.57
N GLY A 256 -0.88 -22.29 -1.58
CA GLY A 256 -1.05 -23.37 -2.57
C GLY A 256 -0.75 -22.95 -4.01
N ALA A 257 -1.21 -23.79 -4.96
CA ALA A 257 -1.04 -23.56 -6.38
C ALA A 257 -2.17 -22.69 -6.96
N ALA A 258 -1.92 -22.10 -8.14
CA ALA A 258 -2.87 -21.30 -8.92
C ALA A 258 -3.35 -20.03 -8.18
N ASP A 259 -4.62 -19.96 -7.80
CA ASP A 259 -5.33 -18.79 -7.26
C ASP A 259 -5.75 -18.97 -5.79
N GLY A 260 -5.12 -19.91 -5.08
CA GLY A 260 -5.32 -20.06 -3.64
C GLY A 260 -4.68 -18.92 -2.84
N GLY A 261 -5.25 -18.67 -1.65
CA GLY A 261 -4.80 -17.63 -0.73
C GLY A 261 -5.80 -16.48 -0.59
N TYR A 262 -5.29 -15.34 -0.11
CA TYR A 262 -6.09 -14.21 0.32
C TYR A 262 -5.55 -12.87 -0.19
N LEU A 263 -6.45 -11.96 -0.54
CA LEU A 263 -6.19 -10.53 -0.67
C LEU A 263 -6.54 -9.86 0.66
N ILE A 264 -5.62 -9.07 1.20
CA ILE A 264 -5.82 -8.26 2.39
C ILE A 264 -5.81 -6.79 1.96
N ALA A 265 -6.71 -5.99 2.52
CA ALA A 265 -6.76 -4.55 2.33
C ALA A 265 -6.74 -3.82 3.67
N SER A 266 -5.97 -2.74 3.77
CA SER A 266 -6.08 -1.79 4.88
C SER A 266 -7.39 -1.00 4.76
N SER A 267 -8.20 -1.06 5.82
CA SER A 267 -9.43 -0.27 6.02
C SER A 267 -9.08 0.82 7.02
N GLN A 268 -8.46 1.88 6.52
CA GLN A 268 -7.74 2.85 7.34
C GLN A 268 -8.70 3.58 8.30
N GLY A 269 -9.87 3.99 7.82
CA GLY A 269 -10.81 4.81 8.61
C GLY A 269 -11.44 4.13 9.83
N ASP A 270 -11.24 2.82 9.99
CA ASP A 270 -11.61 2.12 11.23
C ASP A 270 -10.51 1.20 11.77
N ASN A 271 -9.24 1.48 11.43
CA ASN A 271 -8.04 0.80 11.93
C ASN A 271 -8.14 -0.73 11.82
N ALA A 272 -8.60 -1.24 10.67
CA ALA A 272 -8.83 -2.66 10.45
C ALA A 272 -8.26 -3.16 9.12
N TYR A 273 -8.25 -4.47 8.97
CA TYR A 273 -7.81 -5.17 7.77
C TYR A 273 -8.90 -6.10 7.28
N VAL A 274 -9.22 -6.04 5.99
CA VAL A 274 -10.30 -6.80 5.36
C VAL A 274 -9.71 -7.91 4.51
N VAL A 275 -10.27 -9.11 4.62
CA VAL A 275 -9.74 -10.30 3.93
C VAL A 275 -10.74 -10.81 2.91
N TYR A 276 -10.26 -11.03 1.68
CA TYR A 276 -10.99 -11.63 0.57
C TYR A 276 -10.25 -12.86 0.05
N ARG A 277 -10.97 -13.87 -0.44
CA ARG A 277 -10.38 -15.07 -1.04
C ARG A 277 -9.99 -14.79 -2.49
N LEU A 278 -8.78 -15.18 -2.89
CA LEU A 278 -8.30 -14.92 -4.26
C LEU A 278 -9.04 -15.73 -5.35
N SER A 279 -9.57 -16.92 -5.01
CA SER A 279 -10.18 -17.81 -6.01
C SER A 279 -11.52 -17.29 -6.56
N ASP A 280 -12.30 -16.59 -5.74
CA ASP A 280 -13.67 -16.17 -6.06
C ASP A 280 -14.01 -14.74 -5.59
N ASP A 281 -13.02 -13.99 -5.12
CA ASP A 281 -13.15 -12.62 -4.60
C ASP A 281 -14.08 -12.51 -3.36
N ALA A 282 -14.44 -13.64 -2.72
CA ALA A 282 -15.39 -13.66 -1.62
C ALA A 282 -14.81 -13.07 -0.33
N TYR A 283 -15.60 -12.23 0.35
CA TYR A 283 -15.29 -11.75 1.68
C TYR A 283 -15.13 -12.90 2.68
N VAL A 284 -14.08 -12.85 3.48
CA VAL A 284 -13.72 -13.86 4.48
C VAL A 284 -13.98 -13.35 5.89
N GLY A 285 -13.52 -12.14 6.20
CA GLY A 285 -13.56 -11.59 7.54
C GLY A 285 -12.71 -10.33 7.68
N ARG A 286 -12.64 -9.80 8.90
CA ARG A 286 -11.84 -8.62 9.25
C ARG A 286 -11.07 -8.86 10.53
N PHE A 287 -9.87 -8.31 10.62
CA PHE A 287 -9.08 -8.31 11.84
C PHE A 287 -8.50 -6.93 12.15
N ARG A 288 -8.02 -6.73 13.38
CA ARG A 288 -7.21 -5.57 13.80
C ARG A 288 -5.97 -6.05 14.53
N ILE A 289 -4.85 -5.36 14.36
CA ILE A 289 -3.75 -5.46 15.31
C ILE A 289 -4.13 -4.64 16.54
N ALA A 290 -4.63 -5.32 17.56
CA ALA A 290 -5.09 -4.72 18.80
C ALA A 290 -3.91 -4.46 19.76
N PRO A 291 -4.08 -3.58 20.78
CA PRO A 291 -3.04 -3.29 21.74
C PRO A 291 -2.46 -4.56 22.38
N GLY A 292 -1.16 -4.80 22.14
CA GLY A 292 -0.39 -5.90 22.71
C GLY A 292 0.90 -5.42 23.35
N LYS A 293 1.96 -6.25 23.24
CA LYS A 293 3.29 -5.94 23.79
C LYS A 293 3.94 -4.70 23.14
N VAL A 294 3.66 -4.49 21.84
CA VAL A 294 4.26 -3.45 21.00
C VAL A 294 3.23 -2.40 20.54
N GLY A 295 2.11 -2.28 21.26
CA GLY A 295 1.01 -1.40 20.88
C GLY A 295 0.04 -2.03 19.87
N ALA A 296 -0.79 -1.17 19.27
CA ALA A 296 -1.72 -1.49 18.19
C ALA A 296 -1.18 -0.95 16.86
N THR A 297 -1.97 -1.04 15.80
CA THR A 297 -1.81 -0.20 14.61
C THR A 297 -3.02 0.72 14.48
N GLU A 298 -2.78 1.98 14.15
CA GLU A 298 -3.83 2.93 13.79
C GLU A 298 -3.44 3.67 12.51
N GLU A 299 -4.43 4.11 11.74
CA GLU A 299 -4.24 4.90 10.52
C GLU A 299 -3.31 4.23 9.48
N THR A 300 -3.34 2.89 9.37
CA THR A 300 -2.43 2.14 8.50
C THR A 300 -2.57 2.52 7.02
N ASP A 301 -1.52 3.09 6.44
CA ASP A 301 -1.36 3.24 4.98
C ASP A 301 -1.01 1.87 4.35
N GLY A 302 0.27 1.53 4.26
CA GLY A 302 0.79 0.35 3.58
C GLY A 302 0.83 -0.93 4.43
N ILE A 303 0.67 -2.06 3.74
CA ILE A 303 0.74 -3.41 4.30
C ILE A 303 1.46 -4.35 3.32
N GLU A 304 2.14 -5.35 3.86
CA GLU A 304 2.75 -6.43 3.07
C GLU A 304 2.61 -7.75 3.80
N ILE A 305 2.49 -8.84 3.05
CA ILE A 305 2.50 -10.19 3.58
C ILE A 305 3.26 -11.14 2.68
N LEU A 306 4.06 -11.98 3.31
CA LEU A 306 4.65 -13.13 2.62
C LEU A 306 4.45 -14.38 3.48
N THR A 307 3.90 -15.42 2.85
CA THR A 307 3.65 -16.71 3.51
C THR A 307 4.91 -17.57 3.55
N GLY A 308 4.93 -18.54 4.47
CA GLY A 308 6.07 -19.43 4.69
C GLY A 308 6.91 -19.03 5.89
N ASP A 309 7.93 -19.84 6.17
CA ASP A 309 8.72 -19.70 7.39
C ASP A 309 9.59 -18.43 7.37
N PHE A 310 9.59 -17.68 8.47
CA PHE A 310 10.49 -16.55 8.78
C PHE A 310 11.21 -16.76 10.13
N GLY A 311 11.27 -18.00 10.60
CA GLY A 311 11.83 -18.37 11.89
C GLY A 311 10.76 -18.64 12.96
N PRO A 312 11.20 -18.92 14.20
CA PRO A 312 10.32 -19.41 15.27
C PRO A 312 9.20 -18.42 15.64
N ASP A 313 9.42 -17.12 15.42
CA ASP A 313 8.42 -16.09 15.71
C ASP A 313 7.36 -15.96 14.61
N TYR A 314 7.61 -16.46 13.41
CA TYR A 314 6.75 -16.29 12.22
C TYR A 314 6.76 -17.53 11.30
N PRO A 315 6.42 -18.74 11.78
CA PRO A 315 6.64 -19.99 11.04
C PRO A 315 5.73 -20.18 9.81
N GLY A 316 4.55 -19.55 9.78
CA GLY A 316 3.62 -19.62 8.65
C GLY A 316 3.57 -18.36 7.77
N GLY A 317 4.25 -17.29 8.16
CA GLY A 317 4.31 -16.05 7.39
C GLY A 317 4.41 -14.81 8.26
N LEU A 318 4.87 -13.72 7.64
CA LEU A 318 5.04 -12.41 8.24
C LEU A 318 4.07 -11.43 7.59
N PHE A 319 3.18 -10.84 8.40
CA PHE A 319 2.36 -9.69 8.04
C PHE A 319 3.01 -8.43 8.62
N VAL A 320 3.28 -7.44 7.77
CA VAL A 320 3.82 -6.15 8.14
C VAL A 320 2.79 -5.08 7.84
N ALA A 321 2.50 -4.23 8.83
CA ALA A 321 1.59 -3.11 8.67
C ALA A 321 2.22 -1.84 9.23
N GLN A 322 2.08 -0.73 8.50
CA GLN A 322 2.43 0.58 9.03
C GLN A 322 1.54 0.92 10.23
N ASP A 323 2.12 1.64 11.20
CA ASP A 323 1.42 2.24 12.32
C ASP A 323 1.58 3.76 12.29
N GLY A 324 0.49 4.44 11.94
CA GLY A 324 0.38 5.88 11.87
C GLY A 324 0.40 6.57 13.23
N TYR A 325 0.22 5.82 14.33
CA TYR A 325 0.14 6.37 15.68
C TYR A 325 0.96 5.55 16.69
N ASN A 326 2.26 5.84 16.77
CA ASN A 326 3.21 5.10 17.61
C ASN A 326 3.82 5.94 18.77
N PRO A 327 3.03 6.59 19.65
CA PRO A 327 3.57 7.43 20.70
C PRO A 327 4.40 6.64 21.73
N PRO A 328 5.49 7.22 22.27
CA PRO A 328 5.95 8.60 22.07
C PRO A 328 6.91 8.76 20.86
N LYS A 329 7.08 7.72 20.06
CA LYS A 329 8.03 7.70 18.93
C LYS A 329 7.36 8.22 17.65
N ALA A 330 8.15 8.35 16.59
CA ALA A 330 7.63 8.50 15.24
C ALA A 330 6.93 7.20 14.79
N GLN A 331 6.22 7.29 13.67
CA GLN A 331 5.57 6.15 13.01
C GLN A 331 6.56 5.03 12.70
N ASN A 332 6.06 3.80 12.63
CA ASN A 332 6.86 2.61 12.38
C ASN A 332 6.03 1.50 11.71
N PHE A 333 6.55 0.28 11.70
CA PHE A 333 5.84 -0.89 11.18
C PHE A 333 5.71 -1.97 12.26
N LYS A 334 4.54 -2.62 12.36
CA LYS A 334 4.28 -3.75 13.26
C LYS A 334 4.37 -5.07 12.51
N TYR A 335 4.86 -6.10 13.21
CA TYR A 335 5.04 -7.46 12.69
C TYR A 335 4.09 -8.42 13.38
N ALA A 336 3.15 -9.01 12.64
CA ALA A 336 2.24 -10.04 13.11
C ALA A 336 2.50 -11.37 12.40
N ALA A 337 2.26 -12.48 13.10
CA ALA A 337 2.35 -13.81 12.49
C ALA A 337 1.09 -14.12 11.69
N TRP A 338 1.26 -14.58 10.45
CA TRP A 338 0.14 -14.98 9.61
C TRP A 338 -0.70 -16.09 10.26
N ASP A 339 -0.06 -17.03 10.94
CA ASP A 339 -0.76 -18.11 11.65
C ASP A 339 -1.72 -17.60 12.74
N ASP A 340 -1.35 -16.53 13.45
CA ASP A 340 -2.21 -15.93 14.47
C ASP A 340 -3.43 -15.28 13.82
N ILE A 341 -3.23 -14.57 12.70
CA ILE A 341 -4.31 -13.96 11.91
C ILE A 341 -5.26 -15.05 11.40
N LYS A 342 -4.72 -16.15 10.85
CA LYS A 342 -5.53 -17.28 10.39
C LYS A 342 -6.34 -17.90 11.51
N ALA A 343 -5.72 -18.11 12.67
CA ALA A 343 -6.36 -18.71 13.83
C ALA A 343 -7.56 -17.88 14.31
N VAL A 344 -7.42 -16.54 14.41
CA VAL A 344 -8.52 -15.68 14.88
C VAL A 344 -9.63 -15.50 13.83
N LEU A 345 -9.28 -15.58 12.54
CA LEU A 345 -10.25 -15.56 11.43
C LEU A 345 -10.93 -16.93 11.19
N GLY A 346 -10.42 -18.00 11.78
CA GLY A 346 -10.92 -19.36 11.55
C GLY A 346 -10.66 -19.88 10.13
N ILE A 347 -9.61 -19.37 9.47
CA ILE A 347 -9.17 -19.84 8.15
C ILE A 347 -8.00 -20.81 8.27
N ARG A 348 -7.80 -21.64 7.23
CA ARG A 348 -6.80 -22.72 7.21
C ARG A 348 -5.53 -22.22 6.55
#